data_AF-A0A8J2YZC4-F1
#
_entry.id   AF-A0A8J2YZC4-F1
#
_cell.length_a   1.000
_cell.length_b   1.000
_cell.length_c   1.000
_cell.angle_alpha   90.00
_cell.angle_beta   90.00
_cell.angle_gamma   90.00
#
_symmetry.space_group_name_H-M   'P 1'
#
loop_
_entity.id
_entity.type
_entity.pdbx_description
1 polymer ?
#
loop_
_entity_poly.entity_id
_entity_poly.type
_entity_poly.pdbx_seq_one_letter_code
_entity_poly.pdbx_strand_id
1 'polypeptide(L)'
;MPDPMASPPLDLLLARCADGDKAAFRRLYDLSAPQLYAVALRLTRQQSLAADAVHDALLQVWQRAGRFDPARGSAETWLISLVRYRALDLIRRRGREITGEELPERIDEAPDPLDQLTERREGVALRRCLDRLEIDKRRLVTMAFLDGLTHAELAERLKTPLGTVKSWIRRGLQDLRRCLEA
;
A
#
# COMPACT_ATOMS: atom_id res chain seq x y z
N MET A 1 15.09 -31.28 -6.29
CA MET A 1 15.83 -30.69 -5.15
C MET A 1 15.55 -29.19 -5.19
N PRO A 2 14.95 -28.57 -4.16
CA PRO A 2 14.66 -27.14 -4.18
C PRO A 2 15.99 -26.36 -4.22
N ASP A 3 16.03 -25.28 -4.98
CA ASP A 3 17.21 -24.46 -5.23
C ASP A 3 17.72 -23.80 -3.93
N PRO A 4 18.97 -24.03 -3.49
CA PRO A 4 19.53 -23.45 -2.26
C PRO A 4 19.66 -21.92 -2.30
N MET A 5 19.46 -21.29 -3.47
CA MET A 5 19.49 -19.83 -3.64
C MET A 5 18.11 -19.17 -3.65
N ALA A 6 17.02 -19.94 -3.64
CA ALA A 6 15.68 -19.38 -3.60
C ALA A 6 15.40 -18.75 -2.22
N SER A 7 15.22 -17.43 -2.19
CA SER A 7 14.78 -16.78 -0.95
C SER A 7 13.44 -17.36 -0.52
N PRO A 8 13.25 -17.67 0.78
CA PRO A 8 12.02 -18.27 1.26
C PRO A 8 10.82 -17.36 0.98
N PRO A 9 9.65 -17.92 0.64
CA PRO A 9 8.46 -17.13 0.36
C PRO A 9 8.05 -16.31 1.59
N LEU A 10 7.59 -15.08 1.36
CA LEU A 10 7.20 -14.15 2.42
C LEU A 10 6.12 -14.74 3.35
N ASP A 11 5.18 -15.51 2.79
CA ASP A 11 4.13 -16.21 3.54
C ASP A 11 4.70 -17.13 4.63
N LEU A 12 5.76 -17.89 4.30
CA LEU A 12 6.43 -18.78 5.25
C LEU A 12 7.17 -17.99 6.32
N LEU A 13 7.83 -16.89 5.93
CA LEU A 13 8.51 -16.01 6.87
C LEU A 13 7.53 -15.36 7.84
N LEU A 14 6.35 -14.93 7.38
CA LEU A 14 5.28 -14.41 8.22
C LEU A 14 4.75 -15.44 9.21
N ALA A 15 4.54 -16.69 8.77
CA ALA A 15 4.13 -17.77 9.66
C ALA A 15 5.15 -17.96 10.80
N ARG A 16 6.44 -18.03 10.48
CA ARG A 16 7.51 -18.15 11.48
C ARG A 16 7.64 -16.91 12.39
N CYS A 17 7.38 -15.72 11.85
CA CYS A 17 7.32 -14.50 12.68
C CYS A 17 6.18 -14.59 13.71
N ALA A 18 5.04 -15.20 13.37
CA ALA A 18 3.94 -15.39 14.30
C ALA A 18 4.32 -16.28 15.49
N ASP A 19 5.27 -17.20 15.29
CA ASP A 19 5.86 -18.05 16.33
C ASP A 19 7.02 -17.37 17.09
N GLY A 20 7.32 -16.09 16.80
CA GLY A 20 8.37 -15.33 17.45
C GLY A 20 9.79 -15.59 16.92
N ASP A 21 9.93 -16.15 15.72
CA ASP A 21 11.23 -16.39 15.09
C ASP A 21 11.88 -15.08 14.61
N LYS A 22 12.89 -14.63 15.37
CA LYS A 22 13.66 -13.40 15.07
C LYS A 22 14.46 -13.50 13.77
N ALA A 23 14.95 -14.69 13.39
CA ALA A 23 15.72 -14.87 12.18
C ALA A 23 14.81 -14.79 10.93
N ALA A 24 13.60 -15.37 11.03
CA ALA A 24 12.59 -15.21 10.00
C ALA A 24 12.19 -13.74 9.82
N PHE A 25 11.99 -13.02 10.92
CA PHE A 25 11.67 -11.58 10.87
C PHE A 25 12.78 -10.77 10.22
N ARG A 26 14.05 -11.04 10.56
CA ARG A 26 15.18 -10.37 9.92
C ARG A 26 15.23 -10.63 8.42
N ARG A 27 15.00 -11.88 7.99
CA ARG A 27 14.97 -12.20 6.57
C ARG A 27 13.80 -11.51 5.85
N LEU A 28 12.64 -11.44 6.49
CA LEU A 28 11.47 -10.72 5.97
C LEU A 28 11.76 -9.22 5.83
N TYR A 29 12.44 -8.63 6.82
CA TYR A 29 12.89 -7.24 6.77
C TYR A 29 13.79 -7.01 5.54
N ASP A 30 14.85 -7.80 5.39
CA ASP A 30 15.84 -7.62 4.32
C ASP A 30 15.19 -7.73 2.92
N LEU A 31 14.18 -8.60 2.77
CA LEU A 31 13.49 -8.81 1.50
C LEU A 31 12.43 -7.76 1.19
N SER A 32 11.73 -7.23 2.20
CA SER A 32 10.56 -6.38 1.99
C SER A 32 10.82 -4.89 2.21
N ALA A 33 11.76 -4.52 3.09
CA ALA A 33 11.99 -3.13 3.47
C ALA A 33 12.29 -2.19 2.28
N PRO A 34 13.12 -2.55 1.27
CA PRO A 34 13.38 -1.66 0.13
C PRO A 34 12.12 -1.30 -0.65
N GLN A 35 11.27 -2.29 -0.95
CA GLN A 35 10.02 -2.08 -1.67
C GLN A 35 9.02 -1.28 -0.85
N LEU A 36 8.86 -1.61 0.45
CA LEU A 36 7.97 -0.88 1.35
C LEU A 36 8.41 0.58 1.50
N TYR A 37 9.71 0.83 1.55
CA TYR A 37 10.27 2.18 1.59
C TYR A 37 9.99 2.95 0.31
N ALA A 38 10.18 2.35 -0.87
CA ALA A 38 9.84 2.98 -2.14
C ALA A 38 8.35 3.37 -2.21
N VAL A 39 7.45 2.49 -1.75
CA VAL A 39 6.01 2.79 -1.65
C VAL A 39 5.75 3.94 -0.68
N ALA A 40 6.34 3.90 0.52
CA ALA A 40 6.16 4.94 1.53
C ALA A 40 6.70 6.30 1.06
N LEU A 41 7.85 6.31 0.37
CA LEU A 41 8.47 7.52 -0.17
C LEU A 41 7.62 8.14 -1.28
N ARG A 42 7.08 7.33 -2.19
CA ARG A 42 6.15 7.81 -3.24
C ARG A 42 4.91 8.50 -2.64
N LEU A 43 4.42 7.99 -1.50
CA LEU A 43 3.24 8.55 -0.81
C LEU A 43 3.57 9.80 0.02
N THR A 44 4.61 9.72 0.85
CA THR A 44 4.98 10.77 1.82
C THR A 44 5.77 11.90 1.20
N ARG A 45 6.47 11.63 0.10
CA ARG A 45 7.44 12.53 -0.57
C ARG A 45 8.51 13.08 0.36
N GLN A 46 8.78 12.39 1.46
CA GLN A 46 9.76 12.81 2.45
C GLN A 46 10.41 11.59 3.12
N GLN A 47 11.74 11.55 3.11
CA GLN A 47 12.51 10.38 3.57
C GLN A 47 12.25 10.02 5.03
N SER A 48 12.17 11.02 5.93
CA SER A 48 11.93 10.76 7.37
C SER A 48 10.59 10.07 7.61
N LEU A 49 9.49 10.58 7.04
CA LEU A 49 8.18 9.96 7.18
C LEU A 49 8.10 8.60 6.49
N ALA A 50 8.80 8.42 5.38
CA ALA A 50 8.87 7.13 4.70
C ALA A 50 9.56 6.08 5.58
N ALA A 51 10.69 6.44 6.19
CA ALA A 51 11.43 5.56 7.10
C ALA A 51 10.59 5.19 8.33
N ASP A 52 9.92 6.17 8.94
CA ASP A 52 9.03 5.95 10.09
C ASP A 52 7.85 5.04 9.72
N ALA A 53 7.22 5.24 8.56
CA ALA A 53 6.12 4.41 8.09
C ALA A 53 6.53 2.94 7.93
N VAL A 54 7.71 2.69 7.36
CA VAL A 54 8.26 1.34 7.18
C VAL A 54 8.58 0.71 8.52
N HIS A 55 9.22 1.46 9.42
CA HIS A 55 9.55 1.00 10.76
C HIS A 55 8.29 0.56 11.52
N ASP A 56 7.28 1.44 11.60
CA ASP A 56 6.02 1.16 12.28
C ASP A 56 5.24 -0.01 11.66
N ALA A 57 5.29 -0.15 10.34
CA ALA A 57 4.66 -1.26 9.63
C ALA A 57 5.34 -2.59 9.99
N LEU A 58 6.67 -2.64 10.01
CA LEU A 58 7.42 -3.84 10.36
C LEU A 58 7.30 -4.20 11.84
N LEU A 59 7.23 -3.21 12.75
CA LEU A 59 6.88 -3.47 14.15
C LEU A 59 5.49 -4.09 14.28
N GLN A 60 4.51 -3.64 13.48
CA GLN A 60 3.19 -4.26 13.43
C GLN A 60 3.22 -5.68 12.87
N VAL A 61 4.07 -5.95 11.88
CA VAL A 61 4.30 -7.31 11.39
C VAL A 61 4.81 -8.18 12.52
N TRP A 62 5.85 -7.76 13.24
CA TRP A 62 6.37 -8.52 14.39
C TRP A 62 5.29 -8.83 15.43
N GLN A 63 4.45 -7.86 15.77
CA GLN A 63 3.40 -8.03 16.78
C GLN A 63 2.18 -8.83 16.29
N ARG A 64 1.91 -8.84 14.98
CA ARG A 64 0.62 -9.28 14.42
C ARG A 64 0.75 -10.14 13.17
N ALA A 65 1.91 -10.76 12.95
CA ALA A 65 2.15 -11.64 11.80
C ALA A 65 1.10 -12.75 11.70
N GLY A 66 0.63 -13.29 12.84
CA GLY A 66 -0.43 -14.32 12.88
C GLY A 66 -1.81 -13.86 12.38
N ARG A 67 -2.00 -12.57 12.06
CA ARG A 67 -3.22 -12.07 11.40
C ARG A 67 -3.16 -12.16 9.88
N PHE A 68 -2.00 -12.47 9.31
CA PHE A 68 -1.89 -12.73 7.88
C PHE A 68 -2.67 -14.01 7.55
N ASP A 69 -3.45 -13.93 6.46
CA ASP A 69 -4.26 -15.03 5.96
C ASP A 69 -4.02 -15.14 4.45
N PRO A 70 -3.32 -16.18 3.97
CA PRO A 70 -3.01 -16.34 2.56
C PRO A 70 -4.26 -16.54 1.69
N ALA A 71 -5.41 -16.93 2.27
CA ALA A 71 -6.67 -17.02 1.53
C ALA A 71 -7.25 -15.63 1.17
N ARG A 72 -6.78 -14.56 1.83
CA ARG A 72 -7.28 -13.19 1.65
C ARG A 72 -6.40 -12.32 0.75
N GLY A 73 -5.21 -12.80 0.38
CA GLY A 73 -4.27 -12.11 -0.51
C GLY A 73 -2.81 -12.52 -0.25
N SER A 74 -1.90 -12.07 -1.12
CA SER A 74 -0.47 -12.34 -0.96
C SER A 74 0.14 -11.60 0.23
N ALA A 75 1.19 -12.15 0.84
CA ALA A 75 1.95 -11.47 1.89
C ALA A 75 2.46 -10.10 1.44
N GLU A 76 2.92 -9.99 0.19
CA GLU A 76 3.38 -8.73 -0.38
C GLU A 76 2.28 -7.66 -0.36
N THR A 77 1.07 -8.00 -0.83
CA THR A 77 -0.08 -7.07 -0.82
C THR A 77 -0.45 -6.65 0.61
N TRP A 78 -0.37 -7.59 1.55
CA TRP A 78 -0.65 -7.33 2.96
C TRP A 78 0.39 -6.38 3.58
N LEU A 79 1.68 -6.60 3.34
CA LEU A 79 2.77 -5.72 3.79
C LEU A 79 2.65 -4.31 3.20
N ILE A 80 2.40 -4.22 1.88
CA ILE A 80 2.17 -2.94 1.19
C ILE A 80 0.97 -2.20 1.79
N SER A 81 -0.10 -2.93 2.14
CA SER A 81 -1.28 -2.33 2.77
C SER A 81 -0.98 -1.76 4.15
N LEU A 82 -0.13 -2.42 4.94
CA LEU A 82 0.32 -1.94 6.25
C LEU A 82 1.15 -0.65 6.12
N VAL A 83 2.18 -0.65 5.26
CA VAL A 83 3.03 0.54 5.10
C VAL A 83 2.26 1.72 4.52
N ARG A 84 1.37 1.46 3.56
CA ARG A 84 0.49 2.48 2.99
C ARG A 84 -0.41 3.10 4.06
N TYR A 85 -1.02 2.27 4.91
CA TYR A 85 -1.83 2.77 6.01
C TYR A 85 -1.01 3.67 6.96
N ARG A 86 0.22 3.28 7.30
CA ARG A 86 1.11 4.07 8.17
C ARG A 86 1.55 5.38 7.53
N ALA A 87 2.00 5.34 6.28
CA ALA A 87 2.38 6.52 5.53
C ALA A 87 1.24 7.55 5.48
N LEU A 88 0.02 7.10 5.16
CA LEU A 88 -1.15 7.98 5.13
C LEU A 88 -1.50 8.53 6.52
N ASP A 89 -1.36 7.75 7.59
CA ASP A 89 -1.57 8.25 8.96
C ASP A 89 -0.57 9.36 9.33
N LEU A 90 0.71 9.17 8.99
CA LEU A 90 1.77 10.15 9.22
C LEU A 90 1.56 11.45 8.43
N ILE A 91 1.22 11.35 7.13
CA ILE A 91 0.89 12.51 6.29
C ILE A 91 -0.25 13.32 6.92
N ARG A 92 -1.28 12.65 7.46
CA ARG A 92 -2.42 13.31 8.11
C ARG A 92 -2.08 13.97 9.44
N ARG A 93 -1.27 13.33 10.28
CA ARG A 93 -0.81 13.93 11.55
C ARG A 93 -0.02 15.20 11.26
N ARG A 94 0.88 15.09 10.29
CA ARG A 94 1.66 16.22 9.82
C ARG A 94 0.82 17.34 9.20
N GLY A 95 -0.18 17.01 8.38
CA GLY A 95 -1.09 18.01 7.82
C GLY A 95 -1.88 18.77 8.89
N ARG A 96 -2.12 18.16 10.06
CA ARG A 96 -2.71 18.83 11.23
C ARG A 96 -1.70 19.69 11.99
N GLU A 97 -0.43 19.29 12.03
CA GLU A 97 0.67 20.02 12.67
C GLU A 97 1.18 21.21 11.82
N ILE A 98 1.27 21.06 10.50
CA ILE A 98 1.74 22.08 9.52
C ILE A 98 0.79 23.27 9.41
N THR A 99 -0.43 23.21 9.94
CA THR A 99 -1.28 24.40 10.12
C THR A 99 -0.61 25.53 10.95
N GLY A 100 0.62 25.32 11.46
CA GLY A 100 1.46 26.34 12.08
C GLY A 100 2.92 26.48 11.60
N GLU A 101 3.48 25.69 10.67
CA GLU A 101 4.90 25.86 10.25
C GLU A 101 5.28 25.18 8.92
N GLU A 102 6.31 25.74 8.27
CA GLU A 102 6.73 25.55 6.87
C GLU A 102 6.96 24.09 6.40
N LEU A 103 6.64 23.84 5.12
CA LEU A 103 6.83 22.57 4.41
C LEU A 103 8.34 22.32 4.14
N PRO A 104 8.91 21.16 4.52
CA PRO A 104 10.27 20.82 4.14
C PRO A 104 10.36 20.35 2.68
N GLU A 105 11.57 20.44 2.16
CA GLU A 105 11.95 20.18 0.78
C GLU A 105 11.43 18.84 0.23
N ARG A 106 10.83 18.94 -0.97
CA ARG A 106 10.36 17.84 -1.81
C ARG A 106 11.56 17.17 -2.47
N ILE A 107 11.57 15.85 -2.47
CA ILE A 107 12.49 15.08 -3.30
C ILE A 107 11.73 14.60 -4.54
N ASP A 108 12.17 15.05 -5.72
CA ASP A 108 11.78 14.48 -7.00
C ASP A 108 12.82 13.40 -7.36
N GLU A 109 12.52 12.14 -7.08
CA GLU A 109 13.35 11.00 -7.49
C GLU A 109 12.80 10.42 -8.80
N ALA A 110 13.59 10.47 -9.88
CA ALA A 110 13.18 10.02 -11.21
C ALA A 110 13.27 8.48 -11.32
N PRO A 111 12.22 7.76 -11.78
CA PRO A 111 12.28 6.32 -11.98
C PRO A 111 13.19 5.89 -13.14
N ASP A 112 13.70 4.66 -13.11
CA ASP A 112 14.48 4.02 -14.20
C ASP A 112 13.71 4.03 -15.54
N PRO A 113 14.32 4.39 -16.67
CA PRO A 113 13.69 4.39 -18.00
C PRO A 113 12.97 3.08 -18.40
N LEU A 114 13.46 1.91 -17.97
CA LEU A 114 12.84 0.63 -18.31
C LEU A 114 11.58 0.36 -17.46
N ASP A 115 11.63 0.71 -16.18
CA ASP A 115 10.46 0.71 -15.29
C ASP A 115 9.40 1.69 -15.79
N GLN A 116 9.81 2.87 -16.28
CA GLN A 116 8.88 3.83 -16.87
C GLN A 116 8.12 3.27 -18.08
N LEU A 117 8.72 2.42 -18.91
CA LEU A 117 8.04 1.87 -20.09
C LEU A 117 7.01 0.79 -19.74
N THR A 118 7.33 -0.08 -18.78
CA THR A 118 6.41 -1.11 -18.27
C THR A 118 5.30 -0.45 -17.43
N GLU A 119 5.63 0.46 -16.52
CA GLU A 119 4.67 1.28 -15.75
C GLU A 119 3.75 2.09 -16.68
N ARG A 120 4.26 2.62 -17.81
CA ARG A 120 3.42 3.31 -18.80
C ARG A 120 2.42 2.38 -19.48
N ARG A 121 2.80 1.14 -19.84
CA ARG A 121 1.89 0.18 -20.50
C ARG A 121 0.83 -0.33 -19.55
N GLU A 122 1.22 -0.77 -18.35
CA GLU A 122 0.28 -1.19 -17.30
C GLU A 122 -0.60 -0.02 -16.84
N GLY A 123 -0.03 1.18 -16.72
CA GLY A 123 -0.73 2.41 -16.40
C GLY A 123 -1.78 2.79 -17.44
N VAL A 124 -1.52 2.57 -18.74
CA VAL A 124 -2.51 2.82 -19.81
C VAL A 124 -3.67 1.83 -19.74
N ALA A 125 -3.41 0.55 -19.47
CA ALA A 125 -4.46 -0.46 -19.30
C ALA A 125 -5.33 -0.16 -18.06
N LEU A 126 -4.69 0.13 -16.92
CA LEU A 126 -5.37 0.54 -15.69
C LEU A 126 -6.21 1.80 -15.90
N ARG A 127 -5.66 2.81 -16.59
CA ARG A 127 -6.40 4.06 -16.88
C ARG A 127 -7.64 3.79 -17.72
N ARG A 128 -7.50 2.97 -18.78
CA ARG A 128 -8.63 2.56 -19.63
C ARG A 128 -9.69 1.82 -18.82
N CYS A 129 -9.29 0.91 -17.94
CA CYS A 129 -10.22 0.17 -17.10
C CYS A 129 -10.90 1.08 -16.09
N LEU A 130 -10.17 1.99 -15.42
CA LEU A 130 -10.75 3.04 -14.58
C LEU A 130 -11.80 3.85 -15.33
N ASP A 131 -11.52 4.18 -16.59
CA ASP A 131 -12.45 4.94 -17.45
C ASP A 131 -13.71 4.18 -17.87
N ARG A 132 -13.76 2.86 -17.65
CA ARG A 132 -14.95 2.02 -17.83
C ARG A 132 -15.78 1.86 -16.55
N LEU A 133 -15.27 2.23 -15.38
CA LEU A 133 -16.06 2.20 -14.16
C LEU A 133 -17.15 3.27 -14.20
N GLU A 134 -18.28 2.92 -13.59
CA GLU A 134 -19.30 3.88 -13.17
C GLU A 134 -18.66 5.06 -12.41
N ILE A 135 -19.13 6.27 -12.69
CA ILE A 135 -18.51 7.53 -12.25
C ILE A 135 -18.30 7.54 -10.73
N ASP A 136 -19.30 7.12 -9.96
CA ASP A 136 -19.23 7.13 -8.50
C ASP A 136 -18.21 6.13 -7.95
N LYS A 137 -18.12 4.93 -8.54
CA LYS A 137 -17.12 3.93 -8.16
C LYS A 137 -15.71 4.40 -8.55
N ARG A 138 -15.54 4.95 -9.75
CA ARG A 138 -14.25 5.53 -10.19
C ARG A 138 -13.81 6.62 -9.23
N ARG A 139 -14.70 7.55 -8.91
CA ARG A 139 -14.42 8.66 -8.00
C ARG A 139 -13.99 8.17 -6.62
N LEU A 140 -14.71 7.19 -6.06
CA LEU A 140 -14.34 6.58 -4.78
C LEU A 140 -12.99 5.86 -4.81
N VAL A 141 -12.72 5.07 -5.85
CA VAL A 141 -11.45 4.35 -6.00
C VAL A 141 -10.31 5.33 -6.17
N THR A 142 -10.46 6.36 -7.01
CA THR A 142 -9.46 7.43 -7.19
C THR A 142 -9.17 8.12 -5.87
N MET A 143 -10.19 8.57 -5.14
CA MET A 143 -9.96 9.27 -3.86
C MET A 143 -9.33 8.35 -2.80
N ALA A 144 -9.75 7.08 -2.76
CA ALA A 144 -9.21 6.12 -1.81
C ALA A 144 -7.75 5.78 -2.10
N PHE A 145 -7.38 5.61 -3.37
CA PHE A 145 -6.09 5.07 -3.78
C PHE A 145 -5.07 6.12 -4.21
N LEU A 146 -5.50 7.20 -4.88
CA LEU A 146 -4.63 8.30 -5.31
C LEU A 146 -4.59 9.45 -4.30
N ASP A 147 -5.75 9.90 -3.82
CA ASP A 147 -5.82 11.02 -2.87
C ASP A 147 -5.57 10.58 -1.42
N GLY A 148 -5.44 9.26 -1.18
CA GLY A 148 -5.08 8.70 0.11
C GLY A 148 -6.17 8.79 1.18
N LEU A 149 -7.42 9.06 0.82
CA LEU A 149 -8.53 9.15 1.78
C LEU A 149 -8.90 7.76 2.32
N THR A 150 -9.11 7.66 3.63
CA THR A 150 -9.66 6.44 4.26
C THR A 150 -11.13 6.26 3.89
N HIS A 151 -11.63 5.04 4.05
CA HIS A 151 -13.07 4.77 3.88
C HIS A 151 -13.95 5.61 4.83
N ALA A 152 -13.46 5.95 6.03
CA ALA A 152 -14.18 6.79 6.98
C ALA A 152 -14.24 8.26 6.52
N GLU A 153 -13.11 8.81 6.07
CA GLU A 153 -13.07 10.17 5.52
C GLU A 153 -13.92 10.30 4.24
N LEU A 154 -13.94 9.26 3.39
CA LEU A 154 -14.82 9.21 2.23
C LEU A 154 -16.30 9.19 2.62
N ALA A 155 -16.64 8.43 3.67
CA ALA A 155 -18.00 8.37 4.20
C ALA A 155 -18.45 9.75 4.71
N GLU A 156 -17.60 10.44 5.46
CA GLU A 156 -17.86 11.80 5.94
C GLU A 156 -17.97 12.80 4.79
N ARG A 157 -16.99 12.83 3.89
CA ARG A 157 -16.91 13.78 2.78
C ARG A 157 -18.07 13.64 1.80
N LEU A 158 -18.51 12.41 1.53
CA LEU A 158 -19.60 12.12 0.60
C LEU A 158 -20.97 12.02 1.31
N LYS A 159 -21.01 12.17 2.63
CA LYS A 159 -22.22 12.00 3.46
C LYS A 159 -22.92 10.65 3.21
N THR A 160 -22.12 9.60 3.09
CA THR A 160 -22.56 8.24 2.73
C THR A 160 -22.14 7.26 3.82
N PRO A 161 -22.96 6.28 4.22
CA PRO A 161 -22.57 5.32 5.25
C PRO A 161 -21.27 4.56 4.93
N LEU A 162 -20.43 4.33 5.94
CA LEU A 162 -19.14 3.63 5.80
C LEU A 162 -19.28 2.25 5.15
N GLY A 163 -20.35 1.52 5.45
CA GLY A 163 -20.64 0.23 4.83
C GLY A 163 -20.84 0.33 3.31
N THR A 164 -21.53 1.38 2.86
CA THR A 164 -21.77 1.65 1.44
C THR A 164 -20.47 2.02 0.73
N VAL A 165 -19.65 2.89 1.32
CA VAL A 165 -18.33 3.26 0.78
C VAL A 165 -17.45 2.02 0.61
N LYS A 166 -17.32 1.18 1.65
CA LYS A 166 -16.56 -0.08 1.59
C LYS A 166 -17.09 -1.01 0.49
N SER A 167 -18.42 -1.11 0.35
CA SER A 167 -19.07 -1.96 -0.65
C SER A 167 -18.85 -1.45 -2.08
N TRP A 168 -18.92 -0.14 -2.32
CA TRP A 168 -18.67 0.47 -3.63
C TRP A 168 -17.21 0.36 -4.04
N ILE A 169 -16.27 0.61 -3.12
CA ILE A 169 -14.84 0.43 -3.38
C ILE A 169 -14.53 -1.03 -3.71
N ARG A 170 -15.03 -1.98 -2.89
CA ARG A 170 -14.84 -3.42 -3.15
C ARG A 170 -15.35 -3.82 -4.53
N ARG A 171 -16.56 -3.39 -4.90
CA ARG A 171 -17.14 -3.69 -6.22
C ARG A 171 -16.36 -3.01 -7.35
N GLY A 172 -15.94 -1.77 -7.17
CA GLY A 172 -15.08 -1.08 -8.15
C GLY A 172 -13.76 -1.79 -8.38
N LEU A 173 -13.11 -2.28 -7.32
CA LEU A 173 -11.88 -3.08 -7.45
C LEU A 173 -12.13 -4.44 -8.15
N GLN A 174 -13.28 -5.08 -7.90
CA GLN A 174 -13.67 -6.29 -8.63
C GLN A 174 -13.92 -6.04 -10.12
N ASP A 175 -14.60 -4.93 -10.44
CA ASP A 175 -14.85 -4.50 -11.82
C ASP A 175 -13.52 -4.18 -12.54
N LEU A 176 -12.59 -3.50 -11.87
CA LEU A 176 -11.23 -3.24 -12.38
C LEU A 176 -10.46 -4.52 -12.65
N ARG A 177 -10.46 -5.46 -11.70
CA ARG A 177 -9.77 -6.74 -11.84
C ARG A 177 -10.27 -7.50 -13.07
N ARG A 178 -11.59 -7.63 -13.23
CA ARG A 178 -12.19 -8.28 -14.40
C ARG A 178 -11.80 -7.60 -15.71
N CYS A 179 -11.70 -6.27 -15.71
CA CYS A 179 -11.31 -5.52 -16.91
C CYS A 179 -9.83 -5.72 -17.28
N LEU A 180 -8.95 -5.89 -16.29
CA LEU A 180 -7.52 -6.11 -16.52
C LEU A 180 -7.19 -7.57 -16.88
N GLU A 181 -8.02 -8.52 -16.44
CA GLU A 181 -7.91 -9.95 -16.77
C GLU A 181 -8.57 -10.31 -18.13
N ALA A 182 -9.26 -9.37 -18.78
CA ALA A 182 -9.99 -9.56 -20.04
C ALA A 182 -9.16 -9.09 -21.26
#